data_AF-A0A4Z0JNV7-F1
#
_entry.id   AF-A0A4Z0JNV7-F1
#
_cell.length_a   1.000
_cell.length_b   1.000
_cell.length_c   1.000
_cell.angle_alpha   90.00
_cell.angle_beta   90.00
_cell.angle_gamma   90.00
#
_symmetry.space_group_name_H-M   'P 1'
#
loop_
_entity.id
_entity.type
_entity.pdbx_description
1 polymer ?
#
loop_
_entity_poly.entity_id
_entity_poly.type
_entity_poly.pdbx_seq_one_letter_code
_entity_poly.pdbx_strand_id
1 'polypeptide(L)'
;MTYLYWFLTFVAFIALLFFCTRFLKWIKAHGVKINRWIWATAAFLVVIIPKALFPHLNSVISIILYVLCSVFALNFMIEQHEWLIKSKI
;
A
#
# COMPACT_ATOMS: atom_id res chain seq x y z
N MET A 1 -25.31 -4.40 -12.76
CA MET A 1 -24.65 -3.83 -11.57
C MET A 1 -23.13 -4.06 -11.55
N THR A 2 -22.60 -5.10 -12.19
CA THR A 2 -21.16 -5.47 -12.13
C THR A 2 -20.21 -4.40 -12.67
N TYR A 3 -20.54 -3.73 -13.79
CA TYR A 3 -19.69 -2.68 -14.38
C TYR A 3 -19.50 -1.46 -13.47
N LEU A 4 -20.54 -1.08 -12.71
CA LEU A 4 -20.48 0.05 -11.79
C LEU A 4 -19.54 -0.25 -10.61
N TYR A 5 -19.56 -1.47 -10.07
CA TYR A 5 -18.65 -1.89 -9.00
C TYR A 5 -17.19 -1.93 -9.47
N TRP A 6 -16.93 -2.42 -10.67
CA TRP A 6 -15.59 -2.41 -11.26
C TRP A 6 -15.09 -0.99 -11.49
N PHE A 7 -15.94 -0.11 -12.02
CA PHE A 7 -15.61 1.29 -12.20
C PHE A 7 -15.30 1.98 -10.86
N LEU A 8 -16.13 1.76 -9.83
CA LEU A 8 -15.92 2.32 -8.50
C LEU A 8 -14.60 1.83 -7.89
N THR A 9 -14.30 0.54 -8.02
CA THR A 9 -13.05 -0.06 -7.53
C THR A 9 -11.84 0.53 -8.25
N PHE A 10 -11.93 0.75 -9.56
CA PHE A 10 -10.89 1.39 -10.34
C PHE A 10 -10.64 2.84 -9.91
N VAL A 11 -11.70 3.63 -9.73
CA VAL A 11 -11.59 5.01 -9.24
C VAL A 11 -11.00 5.05 -7.83
N ALA A 12 -11.43 4.15 -6.94
CA ALA A 12 -10.87 4.04 -5.60
C ALA A 12 -9.38 3.68 -5.63
N PHE A 13 -8.96 2.78 -6.53
CA PHE A 13 -7.56 2.43 -6.72
C PHE A 13 -6.73 3.63 -7.22
N ILE A 14 -7.21 4.40 -8.20
CA ILE A 14 -6.53 5.60 -8.67
C ILE A 14 -6.39 6.63 -7.54
N ALA A 15 -7.45 6.85 -6.76
CA ALA A 15 -7.42 7.75 -5.62
C ALA A 15 -6.39 7.30 -4.56
N LEU A 16 -6.33 5.99 -4.29
CA LEU A 16 -5.37 5.41 -3.35
C LEU A 16 -3.92 5.58 -3.85
N LEU A 17 -3.67 5.36 -5.14
CA LEU A 17 -2.37 5.55 -5.76
C LEU A 17 -1.94 7.03 -5.69
N PHE A 18 -2.85 7.95 -5.99
CA PHE A 18 -2.59 9.39 -5.85
C PHE A 18 -2.25 9.77 -4.40
N PHE A 19 -2.98 9.22 -3.43
CA PHE A 19 -2.69 9.44 -2.02
C PHE A 19 -1.31 8.90 -1.62
N CYS A 20 -0.98 7.66 -2.01
CA CYS A 20 0.32 7.03 -1.71
C CYS A 20 1.49 7.82 -2.30
N THR A 21 1.37 8.26 -3.57
CA THR A 21 2.43 9.07 -4.21
C THR A 21 2.63 10.41 -3.51
N ARG A 22 1.56 11.09 -3.09
CA ARG A 22 1.65 12.34 -2.31
C ARG A 22 2.25 12.11 -0.92
N PHE A 23 1.81 11.06 -0.24
CA PHE A 23 2.29 10.68 1.08
C PHE A 23 3.79 10.38 1.07
N LEU A 24 4.27 9.60 0.12
CA LEU A 24 5.70 9.32 -0.04
C LEU A 24 6.52 10.58 -0.36
N LYS A 25 6.02 11.45 -1.24
CA LYS A 25 6.68 12.74 -1.52
C LYS A 25 6.80 13.59 -0.25
N TRP A 26 5.76 13.63 0.57
CA TRP A 26 5.75 14.37 1.82
C TRP A 26 6.75 13.78 2.84
N ILE A 27 6.77 12.45 3.00
CA ILE A 27 7.73 11.74 3.86
C ILE A 27 9.17 12.03 3.44
N LYS A 28 9.45 11.93 2.13
CA LYS A 28 10.79 12.19 1.58
C LYS A 28 11.20 13.66 1.75
N ALA A 29 10.25 14.59 1.63
CA ALA A 29 10.50 16.01 1.88
C ALA A 29 10.86 16.29 3.36
N HIS A 30 10.39 15.46 4.30
CA HIS A 30 10.76 15.53 5.72
C HIS A 30 12.08 14.80 6.04
N GLY A 31 12.84 14.36 5.02
CA GLY A 31 14.15 13.73 5.20
C GLY A 31 14.11 12.27 5.63
N VAL A 32 12.93 11.66 5.71
CA VAL A 32 12.80 10.25 6.10
C VAL A 32 13.16 9.36 4.91
N LYS A 33 14.32 8.72 4.99
CA LYS A 33 14.79 7.72 4.01
C LYS A 33 14.29 6.34 4.41
N ILE A 34 13.13 5.95 3.91
CA ILE A 34 12.60 4.59 4.12
C ILE A 34 13.28 3.65 3.12
N ASN A 35 13.79 2.52 3.60
CA ASN A 35 14.26 1.46 2.72
C ASN A 35 13.04 0.76 2.09
N ARG A 36 13.05 0.60 0.77
CA ARG A 36 11.99 -0.09 -0.01
C ARG A 36 11.53 -1.39 0.63
N TRP A 37 12.46 -2.18 1.16
CA TRP A 37 12.15 -3.48 1.75
C TRP A 37 11.25 -3.39 2.99
N ILE A 38 11.31 -2.29 3.74
CA ILE A 38 10.47 -2.07 4.92
C ILE A 38 9.00 -2.00 4.51
N TRP A 39 8.67 -1.32 3.40
CA TRP A 39 7.30 -1.27 2.88
C TRP A 39 6.81 -2.65 2.43
N ALA A 40 7.67 -3.43 1.76
CA ALA A 40 7.32 -4.79 1.35
C ALA A 40 7.03 -5.66 2.57
N THR A 41 7.93 -5.70 3.54
CA THR A 41 7.75 -6.50 4.77
C THR A 41 6.53 -6.04 5.55
N ALA A 42 6.28 -4.73 5.66
CA ALA A 42 5.09 -4.19 6.32
C ALA A 42 3.79 -4.61 5.62
N ALA A 43 3.74 -4.63 4.29
CA ALA A 43 2.58 -5.09 3.52
C ALA A 43 2.21 -6.55 3.84
N PHE A 44 3.20 -7.42 4.01
CA PHE A 44 2.95 -8.80 4.41
C PHE A 44 2.58 -8.93 5.88
N LEU A 45 3.36 -8.32 6.78
CA LEU A 45 3.16 -8.46 8.23
C LEU A 45 1.81 -7.92 8.70
N VAL A 46 1.33 -6.82 8.09
CA VAL A 46 0.05 -6.20 8.51
C VAL A 46 -1.15 -7.13 8.31
N VAL A 47 -1.08 -8.11 7.41
CA VAL A 47 -2.16 -9.09 7.21
C VAL A 47 -1.84 -10.42 7.89
N ILE A 48 -0.60 -10.89 7.80
CA ILE A 48 -0.19 -12.20 8.31
C ILE A 48 -0.25 -12.24 9.84
N ILE A 49 0.31 -11.23 10.52
CA ILE A 49 0.35 -11.23 11.99
C ILE A 49 -1.08 -11.26 12.57
N PRO A 50 -2.01 -10.38 12.16
CA PRO A 50 -3.33 -10.37 12.78
C PRO A 50 -4.11 -11.64 12.49
N LYS A 51 -4.01 -12.21 11.28
CA LYS A 51 -4.70 -13.47 10.96
C LYS A 51 -4.11 -14.68 11.69
N ALA A 52 -2.80 -14.70 11.91
CA ALA A 52 -2.14 -15.79 12.62
C ALA A 52 -2.50 -15.79 14.12
N LEU A 53 -2.59 -14.60 14.73
CA LEU A 53 -2.95 -14.46 16.15
C LEU A 53 -4.46 -14.54 16.39
N PHE A 54 -5.27 -14.03 15.46
CA PHE A 54 -6.72 -13.96 15.56
C PHE A 54 -7.35 -14.51 14.27
N PRO A 55 -7.64 -15.82 14.19
CA PRO A 55 -8.22 -16.42 12.98
C PRO A 55 -9.67 -15.96 12.71
N HIS A 56 -10.38 -15.47 13.73
CA HIS A 56 -11.77 -14.99 13.63
C HIS A 56 -11.87 -13.46 13.70
N LEU A 57 -11.06 -12.76 12.90
CA LEU A 57 -11.18 -11.31 12.79
C LEU A 57 -12.51 -10.93 12.13
N ASN A 58 -13.19 -9.95 12.73
CA ASN A 58 -14.39 -9.35 12.16
C ASN A 58 -14.10 -8.81 10.74
N SER A 59 -15.08 -8.92 9.84
CA SER A 59 -15.02 -8.45 8.44
C SER A 59 -14.54 -7.00 8.34
N VAL A 60 -14.97 -6.12 9.24
CA VAL A 60 -14.56 -4.70 9.26
C VAL A 60 -13.05 -4.56 9.47
N ILE A 61 -12.49 -5.27 10.46
CA ILE A 61 -11.05 -5.22 10.77
C ILE A 61 -10.26 -5.82 9.60
N SER A 62 -10.73 -6.91 9.01
CA SER A 62 -10.12 -7.51 7.83
C SER A 62 -10.05 -6.53 6.66
N ILE A 63 -11.12 -5.78 6.39
CA ILE A 63 -11.13 -4.75 5.34
C ILE A 63 -10.08 -3.67 5.63
N ILE A 64 -9.99 -3.18 6.87
CA ILE A 64 -8.98 -2.17 7.25
C ILE A 64 -7.57 -2.70 7.03
N LEU A 65 -7.29 -3.94 7.44
CA LEU A 65 -5.97 -4.56 7.24
C LEU A 65 -5.62 -4.73 5.76
N TYR A 66 -6.58 -5.06 4.91
CA TYR A 66 -6.35 -5.15 3.47
C TYR A 66 -6.13 -3.77 2.82
N VAL A 67 -6.83 -2.74 3.27
CA VAL A 67 -6.59 -1.37 2.79
C VAL A 67 -5.18 -0.92 3.20
N LEU A 68 -4.77 -1.16 4.45
CA LEU A 68 -3.40 -0.88 4.91
C LEU A 68 -2.34 -1.67 4.13
N CYS A 69 -2.60 -2.95 3.88
CA CYS A 69 -1.75 -3.79 3.03
C CYS A 69 -1.58 -3.19 1.63
N SER A 70 -2.68 -2.70 1.04
CA SER A 70 -2.69 -2.09 -0.29
C SER A 70 -1.87 -0.79 -0.30
N VAL A 71 -1.96 0.03 0.74
CA VAL A 71 -1.14 1.25 0.90
C VAL A 71 0.35 0.91 0.97
N PHE A 72 0.73 -0.06 1.79
CA PHE A 72 2.14 -0.46 1.91
C PHE A 72 2.68 -1.08 0.61
N ALA A 73 1.88 -1.91 -0.06
CA ALA A 73 2.24 -2.48 -1.35
C ALA A 73 2.42 -1.41 -2.44
N LEU A 74 1.51 -0.43 -2.50
CA LEU A 74 1.64 0.70 -3.44
C LEU A 74 2.88 1.54 -3.14
N ASN A 75 3.15 1.83 -1.88
CA ASN A 75 4.35 2.57 -1.49
C ASN A 75 5.63 1.84 -1.92
N PHE A 76 5.69 0.52 -1.71
CA PHE A 76 6.79 -0.31 -2.20
C PHE A 76 6.95 -0.22 -3.72
N MET A 77 5.87 -0.36 -4.48
CA MET A 77 5.92 -0.29 -5.95
C MET A 77 6.40 1.07 -6.45
N ILE A 78 5.95 2.16 -5.83
CA ILE A 78 6.38 3.53 -6.18
C ILE A 78 7.88 3.70 -5.90
N GLU A 79 8.38 3.24 -4.76
CA GLU A 79 9.80 3.31 -4.44
C GLU A 79 10.67 2.38 -5.30
N GLN A 80 10.19 1.18 -5.62
CA GLN A 80 10.87 0.28 -6.57
C GLN A 80 10.99 0.93 -7.94
N HIS A 81 9.91 1.55 -8.43
CA HIS A 81 9.92 2.24 -9.71
C HIS A 81 10.92 3.42 -9.71
N GLU A 82 10.93 4.25 -8.66
CA GLU A 82 11.93 5.31 -8.53
C GLU A 82 13.37 4.78 -8.47
N TRP A 83 13.59 3.68 -7.75
CA TRP A 83 14.91 3.05 -7.66
C TRP A 83 15.37 2.50 -9.02
N LEU A 84 14.48 1.83 -9.75
CA LEU A 84 14.76 1.29 -11.09
C LEU A 84 15.11 2.40 -12.09
N ILE A 85 14.42 3.55 -12.01
CA ILE A 85 14.74 4.72 -12.83
C ILE A 85 16.13 5.25 -12.47
N LYS A 86 16.43 5.40 -11.17
CA LYS A 86 17.73 5.91 -10.71
C LYS A 86 18.90 4.97 -10.98
N SER A 87 18.69 3.65 -10.94
CA SER A 87 19.75 2.65 -11.15
C SER A 87 20.09 2.39 -12.62
N LYS A 88 19.27 2.88 -13.55
CA LYS A 88 19.49 2.76 -14.99
C LYS A 88 20.32 3.91 -15.59
N ILE A 89 20.59 4.95 -14.80
CA ILE A 89 21.45 6.08 -15.12
C ILE A 89 22.78 5.85 -14.41
#